data_AF-A0A2I1DU99-F1
#
_entry.id   AF-A0A2I1DU99-F1
#
_cell.length_a   1.000
_cell.length_b   1.000
_cell.length_c   1.000
_cell.angle_alpha   90.00
_cell.angle_beta   90.00
_cell.angle_gamma   90.00
#
_symmetry.space_group_name_H-M   'P 1'
#
loop_
_entity.id
_entity.type
_entity.pdbx_description
1 polymer ?
#
loop_
_entity_poly.entity_id
_entity_poly.type
_entity_poly.pdbx_seq_one_letter_code
_entity_poly.pdbx_strand_id
1 'polypeptide(L)'
;MANMNNSRSQNSQLLPIATLFRIATGQYSFGLLGYDNITEFEIPSPIGILKTCKKNSRKPPTVFLIFRNPVQKALHELHFRYERNEVSKISSSLWKWVKMNDPVLKNIFTDLYNKTSMEWRRGRLIIEFFTPLAPDSCNNDNNKKSDNNIDESQIKNAGEVIVAPAPAAKVLVCKLTMSEEREIMKDLFSELVYYI
;
A
#
# COMPACT_ATOMS: atom_id res chain seq x y z
N MET A 1 41.73 -22.42 -4.45
CA MET A 1 40.36 -21.88 -4.39
C MET A 1 40.38 -20.66 -3.48
N ALA A 2 40.46 -19.46 -4.05
CA ALA A 2 40.49 -18.22 -3.30
C ALA A 2 39.05 -17.70 -3.16
N ASN A 3 38.58 -17.62 -1.91
CA ASN A 3 37.27 -17.07 -1.58
C ASN A 3 37.37 -15.54 -1.68
N MET A 4 36.98 -14.97 -2.82
CA MET A 4 36.80 -13.53 -2.97
C MET A 4 35.54 -13.11 -2.22
N ASN A 5 35.73 -12.64 -0.99
CA ASN A 5 34.72 -11.87 -0.27
C ASN A 5 34.47 -10.57 -1.05
N ASN A 6 33.37 -10.53 -1.80
CA ASN A 6 32.82 -9.31 -2.36
C ASN A 6 32.27 -8.44 -1.22
N SER A 7 33.17 -7.68 -0.60
CA SER A 7 32.82 -6.55 0.26
C SER A 7 32.10 -5.53 -0.61
N ARG A 8 30.76 -5.53 -0.59
CA ARG A 8 29.96 -4.43 -1.09
C ARG A 8 30.37 -3.19 -0.30
N SER A 9 31.22 -2.36 -0.90
CA SER A 9 31.53 -1.02 -0.42
C SER A 9 30.22 -0.24 -0.28
N GLN A 10 29.68 -0.17 0.94
CA GLN A 10 28.63 0.76 1.29
C GLN A 10 29.25 2.15 1.36
N ASN A 11 29.46 2.78 0.20
CA ASN A 11 29.50 4.24 0.17
C ASN A 11 28.06 4.71 0.38
N SER A 12 27.63 4.76 1.64
CA SER A 12 26.37 5.40 2.02
C SER A 12 26.56 6.91 1.87
N GLN A 13 26.53 7.37 0.62
CA GLN A 13 26.44 8.80 0.33
C GLN A 13 25.18 9.31 1.05
N LEU A 14 25.36 10.33 1.88
CA LEU A 14 24.29 10.85 2.73
C LEU A 14 23.25 11.50 1.82
N LEU A 15 22.05 10.92 1.75
CA LEU A 15 20.98 11.46 0.93
C LEU A 15 20.48 12.78 1.51
N PRO A 16 20.11 13.76 0.67
CA PRO A 16 19.65 15.05 1.16
C PRO A 16 18.32 14.91 1.90
N ILE A 17 18.09 15.79 2.86
CA ILE A 17 16.83 15.89 3.57
C ILE A 17 15.92 16.81 2.77
N ALA A 18 14.90 16.24 2.14
CA ALA A 18 13.89 17.00 1.43
C ALA A 18 12.89 17.65 2.39
N THR A 19 12.39 18.82 2.04
CA THR A 19 11.40 19.58 2.79
C THR A 19 10.28 20.07 1.88
N LEU A 20 9.10 20.23 2.47
CA LEU A 20 7.95 20.88 1.84
C LEU A 20 7.46 21.98 2.75
N PHE A 21 7.09 23.11 2.17
CA PHE A 21 6.47 24.21 2.89
C PHE A 21 5.36 24.80 2.05
N ARG A 22 4.32 25.28 2.73
CA ARG A 22 3.15 25.89 2.11
C ARG A 22 3.34 27.39 2.07
N ILE A 23 3.27 27.97 0.87
CA ILE A 23 3.38 29.43 0.68
C ILE A 23 2.00 30.09 0.85
N ALA A 24 1.97 31.42 1.00
CA ALA A 24 0.74 32.18 1.31
C ALA A 24 -0.38 32.00 0.27
N THR A 25 -0.03 31.72 -0.99
CA THR A 25 -0.98 31.42 -2.08
C THR A 25 -1.67 30.05 -1.93
N GLY A 26 -1.26 29.25 -0.94
CA GLY A 26 -1.76 27.90 -0.69
C GLY A 26 -1.04 26.82 -1.49
N GLN A 27 -0.15 27.18 -2.42
CA GLN A 27 0.74 26.26 -3.14
C GLN A 27 1.82 25.68 -2.22
N TYR A 28 2.42 24.58 -2.66
CA TYR A 28 3.54 23.94 -1.97
C TYR A 28 4.82 24.17 -2.74
N SER A 29 5.91 24.38 -2.01
CA SER A 29 7.26 24.47 -2.57
C SER A 29 8.13 23.36 -1.98
N PHE A 30 9.02 22.84 -2.82
CA PHE A 30 9.97 21.78 -2.50
C PHE A 30 11.38 22.33 -2.43
N GLY A 31 12.12 21.90 -1.40
CA GLY A 31 13.53 22.24 -1.23
C GLY A 31 14.31 21.09 -0.62
N LEU A 32 15.63 21.27 -0.59
CA LEU A 32 16.56 20.38 0.11
C LEU A 32 17.25 21.18 1.22
N LEU A 33 17.30 20.62 2.43
CA LEU A 33 17.96 21.26 3.55
C LEU A 33 19.45 21.50 3.23
N GLY A 34 19.91 22.74 3.43
CA GLY A 34 21.28 23.17 3.11
C GLY A 34 21.47 23.65 1.67
N TYR A 35 20.40 23.77 0.88
CA TYR A 35 20.41 24.33 -0.46
C TYR A 35 19.42 25.50 -0.57
N ASP A 36 19.82 26.57 -1.26
CA ASP A 36 19.01 27.78 -1.39
C ASP A 36 17.91 27.67 -2.47
N ASN A 37 18.10 26.75 -3.42
CA ASN A 37 17.18 26.58 -4.53
C ASN A 37 15.92 25.83 -4.09
N ILE A 38 14.77 26.37 -4.49
CA ILE A 38 13.44 25.80 -4.28
C ILE A 38 12.70 25.71 -5.61
N THR A 39 11.78 24.76 -5.74
CA THR A 39 10.90 24.65 -6.91
C THR A 39 9.45 24.47 -6.47
N GLU A 40 8.51 24.73 -7.37
CA GLU A 40 7.09 24.47 -7.12
C GLU A 40 6.84 22.96 -6.97
N PHE A 41 6.10 22.58 -5.94
CA PHE A 41 5.66 21.20 -5.74
C PHE A 41 4.24 21.03 -6.26
N GLU A 42 4.14 20.65 -7.54
CA GLU A 42 2.86 20.47 -8.21
C GLU A 42 2.13 19.21 -7.70
N ILE A 43 0.93 19.41 -7.14
CA ILE A 43 0.04 18.31 -6.76
C ILE A 43 -0.70 17.83 -8.02
N PRO A 44 -0.53 16.56 -8.43
CA PRO A 44 -1.08 16.08 -9.69
C PRO A 44 -2.60 15.87 -9.61
N SER A 45 -3.27 16.01 -10.74
CA SER A 45 -4.70 15.66 -10.88
C SER A 45 -4.88 14.13 -11.06
N PRO A 46 -6.07 13.57 -10.74
CA PRO A 46 -6.36 12.16 -10.97
C PRO A 46 -6.09 11.69 -12.40
N ILE A 47 -6.47 12.50 -13.39
CA ILE A 47 -6.24 12.22 -14.82
C ILE A 47 -4.73 12.19 -15.13
N GLY A 48 -3.97 13.14 -14.57
CA GLY A 48 -2.51 13.17 -14.71
C GLY A 48 -1.85 11.91 -14.14
N ILE A 49 -2.31 11.46 -12.97
CA ILE A 49 -1.81 10.23 -12.34
C ILE A 49 -2.12 9.01 -13.22
N LEU A 50 -3.35 8.87 -13.70
CA LEU A 50 -3.77 7.72 -14.52
C LEU A 50 -2.99 7.61 -15.82
N LYS A 51 -2.64 8.74 -16.46
CA LYS A 51 -1.80 8.76 -17.69
C LYS A 51 -0.40 8.18 -17.46
N THR A 52 0.13 8.28 -16.24
CA THR A 52 1.45 7.72 -15.89
C THR A 52 1.40 6.25 -15.47
N CYS A 53 0.21 5.69 -15.26
CA CYS A 53 0.06 4.30 -14.88
C CYS A 53 0.46 3.36 -16.02
N LYS A 54 1.13 2.25 -15.69
CA LYS A 54 1.38 1.18 -16.66
C LYS A 54 0.05 0.63 -17.17
N LYS A 55 -0.10 0.50 -18.50
CA LYS A 55 -1.32 0.01 -19.16
C LYS A 55 -1.86 -1.27 -18.51
N ASN A 56 -0.98 -2.25 -18.30
CA ASN A 56 -1.32 -3.57 -17.76
C ASN A 56 -1.15 -3.69 -16.24
N SER A 57 -1.15 -2.57 -15.51
CA SER A 57 -1.13 -2.63 -14.05
C SER A 57 -2.32 -3.43 -13.55
N ARG A 58 -2.13 -4.32 -12.56
CA ARG A 58 -3.22 -5.06 -11.92
C ARG A 58 -3.86 -4.31 -10.75
N LYS A 59 -3.21 -3.23 -10.29
CA LYS A 59 -3.64 -2.45 -9.13
C LYS A 59 -3.55 -0.95 -9.43
N PRO A 60 -4.37 -0.11 -8.78
CA PRO A 60 -4.19 1.34 -8.83
C PRO A 60 -2.85 1.74 -8.19
N PRO A 61 -2.29 2.91 -8.56
CA PRO A 61 -1.10 3.43 -7.92
C PRO A 61 -1.38 3.70 -6.43
N THR A 62 -0.43 3.36 -5.56
CA THR A 62 -0.56 3.64 -4.13
C THR A 62 -0.38 5.12 -3.85
N VAL A 63 -0.89 5.62 -2.72
CA VAL A 63 -0.65 7.00 -2.23
C VAL A 63 0.84 7.36 -2.31
N PHE A 64 1.70 6.44 -1.91
CA PHE A 64 3.15 6.65 -1.95
C PHE A 64 3.68 6.84 -3.38
N LEU A 65 3.22 6.05 -4.36
CA LEU A 65 3.62 6.25 -5.76
C LEU A 65 3.11 7.58 -6.31
N ILE A 66 1.88 7.95 -5.95
CA ILE A 66 1.29 9.25 -6.33
C ILE A 66 2.13 10.40 -5.77
N PHE A 67 2.59 10.30 -4.51
CA PHE A 67 3.44 11.29 -3.86
C PHE A 67 4.88 11.31 -4.40
N ARG A 68 5.46 10.15 -4.69
CA ARG A 68 6.85 10.00 -5.15
C ARG A 68 7.09 10.67 -6.51
N ASN A 69 6.12 10.65 -7.41
CA ASN A 69 6.30 11.19 -8.76
C ASN A 69 6.56 12.72 -8.76
N PRO A 70 5.76 13.56 -8.07
CA PRO A 70 6.07 14.97 -7.86
C PRO A 70 7.43 15.21 -7.22
N VAL A 71 7.82 14.42 -6.22
CA VAL A 71 9.16 14.53 -5.59
C VAL A 71 10.26 14.28 -6.62
N GLN A 72 10.12 13.26 -7.47
CA GLN A 72 11.09 12.97 -8.52
C GLN A 72 11.19 14.13 -9.53
N LYS A 73 10.04 14.72 -9.91
CA LYS A 73 9.98 15.88 -10.82
C LYS A 73 10.70 17.08 -10.19
N ALA A 74 10.40 17.40 -8.94
CA ALA A 74 11.02 18.52 -8.23
C ALA A 74 12.54 18.34 -8.06
N LEU A 75 13.01 17.11 -7.78
CA LEU A 75 14.45 16.81 -7.75
C LEU A 75 15.11 17.05 -9.11
N HIS A 76 14.47 16.65 -10.20
CA HIS A 76 14.98 16.89 -11.55
C HIS A 76 15.02 18.39 -11.91
N GLU A 77 14.01 19.16 -11.50
CA GLU A 77 13.95 20.62 -11.72
C GLU A 77 15.06 21.35 -10.94
N LEU A 78 15.39 20.88 -9.74
CA LEU A 78 16.53 21.36 -8.96
C LEU A 78 17.88 20.81 -9.46
N HIS A 79 17.90 20.15 -10.63
CA HIS A 79 19.08 19.55 -11.25
C HIS A 79 19.73 18.39 -10.48
N PHE A 80 19.01 17.75 -9.55
CA PHE A 80 19.45 16.54 -8.88
C PHE A 80 18.96 15.28 -9.61
N ARG A 81 19.90 14.47 -10.11
CA ARG A 81 19.62 13.22 -10.83
C ARG A 81 19.95 12.00 -9.97
N TYR A 82 19.05 11.69 -9.05
CA TYR A 82 19.17 10.51 -8.18
C TYR A 82 18.65 9.24 -8.85
N GLU A 83 19.22 8.10 -8.46
CA GLU A 83 18.72 6.80 -8.88
C GLU A 83 17.34 6.50 -8.28
N ARG A 84 16.62 5.56 -8.91
CA ARG A 84 15.27 5.16 -8.48
C ARG A 84 15.17 4.82 -6.99
N ASN A 85 16.18 4.12 -6.46
CA ASN A 85 16.23 3.68 -5.07
C ASN A 85 16.43 4.86 -4.11
N GLU A 86 17.28 5.81 -4.49
CA GLU A 86 17.55 7.02 -3.70
C GLU A 86 16.34 7.93 -3.65
N VAL A 87 15.69 8.18 -4.80
CA VAL A 87 14.41 8.90 -4.86
C VAL A 87 13.37 8.24 -3.94
N SER A 88 13.30 6.90 -3.94
CA SER A 88 12.36 6.19 -3.06
C SER A 88 12.65 6.40 -1.57
N LYS A 89 13.92 6.47 -1.17
CA LYS A 89 14.33 6.76 0.21
C LYS A 89 13.98 8.20 0.58
N ILE A 90 14.34 9.17 -0.26
CA ILE A 90 14.02 10.59 -0.07
C ILE A 90 12.50 10.79 0.07
N SER A 91 11.71 10.27 -0.88
CA SER A 91 10.25 10.36 -0.85
C SER A 91 9.65 9.67 0.37
N SER A 92 10.23 8.54 0.83
CA SER A 92 9.74 7.84 2.02
C SER A 92 9.95 8.65 3.30
N SER A 93 11.14 9.24 3.46
CA SER A 93 11.45 10.11 4.59
C SER A 93 10.57 11.36 4.59
N LEU A 94 10.42 12.01 3.44
CA LEU A 94 9.56 13.18 3.30
C LEU A 94 8.08 12.82 3.56
N TRP A 95 7.58 11.70 3.04
CA TRP A 95 6.20 11.27 3.29
C TRP A 95 5.94 10.96 4.77
N LYS A 96 6.92 10.39 5.49
CA LYS A 96 6.83 10.22 6.95
C LYS A 96 6.69 11.58 7.65
N TRP A 97 7.51 12.56 7.25
CA TRP A 97 7.44 13.91 7.79
C TRP A 97 6.08 14.57 7.50
N VAL A 98 5.59 14.51 6.26
CA VAL A 98 4.26 15.04 5.87
C VAL A 98 3.15 14.44 6.72
N LYS A 99 3.14 13.12 6.91
CA LYS A 99 2.10 12.46 7.73
C LYS A 99 2.08 12.93 9.18
N MET A 100 3.21 13.38 9.72
CA MET A 100 3.34 13.83 11.10
C MET A 100 3.12 15.33 11.26
N ASN A 101 3.54 16.14 10.28
CA ASN A 101 3.64 17.59 10.42
C ASN A 101 2.64 18.38 9.55
N ASP A 102 2.11 17.77 8.48
CA ASP A 102 1.19 18.43 7.55
C ASP A 102 -0.05 17.56 7.27
N PRO A 103 -1.06 17.59 8.16
CA PRO A 103 -2.29 16.82 7.98
C PRO A 103 -3.09 17.25 6.75
N VAL A 104 -2.97 18.52 6.32
CA VAL A 104 -3.70 19.03 5.15
C VAL A 104 -3.15 18.37 3.89
N LEU A 105 -1.84 18.41 3.69
CA LEU A 105 -1.20 17.78 2.53
C LEU A 105 -1.39 16.25 2.53
N LYS A 106 -1.28 15.62 3.70
CA LYS A 106 -1.60 14.20 3.87
C LYS A 106 -3.02 13.87 3.37
N ASN A 107 -4.01 14.67 3.77
CA ASN A 107 -5.40 14.46 3.37
C ASN A 107 -5.59 14.67 1.87
N ILE A 108 -4.98 15.71 1.28
CA ILE A 108 -5.01 15.95 -0.17
C ILE A 108 -4.53 14.71 -0.94
N PHE A 109 -3.38 14.13 -0.56
CA PHE A 109 -2.85 12.93 -1.23
C PHE A 109 -3.68 11.67 -0.95
N THR A 110 -4.33 11.58 0.21
CA THR A 110 -5.25 10.48 0.52
C THR A 110 -6.51 10.55 -0.34
N ASP A 111 -7.09 11.74 -0.49
CA ASP A 111 -8.25 11.97 -1.35
C ASP A 111 -7.91 11.76 -2.83
N LEU A 112 -6.73 12.20 -3.27
CA LEU A 112 -6.24 11.94 -4.62
C LEU A 112 -6.12 10.44 -4.89
N TYR A 113 -5.58 9.67 -3.94
CA TYR A 113 -5.54 8.22 -4.05
C TYR A 113 -6.94 7.62 -4.17
N ASN A 114 -7.88 8.01 -3.31
CA ASN A 114 -9.25 7.49 -3.34
C ASN A 114 -9.93 7.79 -4.70
N LYS A 115 -9.86 9.03 -5.16
CA LYS A 115 -10.41 9.45 -6.46
C LYS A 115 -9.75 8.71 -7.63
N THR A 116 -8.43 8.67 -7.66
CA THR A 116 -7.67 7.97 -8.69
C THR A 116 -7.99 6.48 -8.69
N SER A 117 -8.12 5.87 -7.51
CA SER A 117 -8.44 4.46 -7.34
C SER A 117 -9.84 4.15 -7.86
N MET A 118 -10.84 5.00 -7.59
CA MET A 118 -12.19 4.85 -8.16
C MET A 118 -12.17 4.95 -9.69
N GLU A 119 -11.56 6.00 -10.24
CA GLU A 119 -11.48 6.19 -11.70
C GLU A 119 -10.68 5.08 -12.40
N TRP A 120 -9.61 4.58 -11.76
CA TRP A 120 -8.84 3.45 -12.28
C TRP A 120 -9.68 2.18 -12.39
N ARG A 121 -10.58 1.93 -11.43
CA ARG A 121 -11.50 0.78 -11.46
C ARG A 121 -12.64 0.97 -12.47
N ARG A 122 -13.13 2.20 -12.65
CA ARG A 122 -14.31 2.49 -13.48
C ARG A 122 -14.20 1.99 -14.93
N GLY A 123 -12.98 1.93 -15.48
CA GLY A 123 -12.72 1.41 -16.84
C GLY A 123 -12.29 -0.06 -16.88
N ARG A 124 -12.45 -0.82 -15.80
CA ARG A 124 -11.88 -2.18 -15.66
C ARG A 124 -12.86 -3.12 -14.99
N LEU A 125 -13.12 -4.27 -15.61
CA LEU A 125 -13.73 -5.41 -14.93
C LEU A 125 -12.68 -6.03 -14.00
N ILE A 126 -12.94 -6.02 -12.70
CA ILE A 126 -12.03 -6.59 -11.69
C ILE A 126 -12.76 -7.73 -11.00
N ILE A 127 -12.27 -8.95 -11.19
CA ILE A 127 -12.77 -10.14 -10.52
C ILE A 127 -11.79 -10.47 -9.38
N GLU A 128 -12.22 -10.29 -8.14
CA GLU A 128 -11.41 -10.60 -6.95
C GLU A 128 -11.84 -11.97 -6.40
N PHE A 129 -10.93 -12.95 -6.47
CA PHE A 129 -11.13 -14.26 -5.87
C PHE A 129 -10.54 -14.26 -4.46
N PHE A 130 -11.38 -14.30 -3.44
CA PHE A 130 -10.92 -14.42 -2.06
C PHE A 130 -10.49 -15.86 -1.80
N THR A 131 -9.19 -16.05 -1.57
CA THR A 131 -8.69 -17.32 -1.03
C THR A 131 -9.16 -17.38 0.43
N PRO A 132 -9.89 -18.43 0.86
CA PRO A 132 -10.23 -18.58 2.26
C PRO A 132 -8.93 -18.58 3.07
N LEU A 133 -8.87 -17.78 4.14
CA LEU A 133 -7.86 -17.97 5.17
C LEU A 133 -8.02 -19.43 5.62
N ALA A 134 -7.03 -20.27 5.32
CA ALA A 134 -7.08 -21.66 5.75
C ALA A 134 -7.33 -21.66 7.26
N PRO A 135 -8.34 -22.39 7.77
CA PRO A 135 -8.42 -22.58 9.21
C PRO A 135 -7.13 -23.26 9.63
N ASP A 136 -6.44 -22.69 10.61
CA ASP A 136 -5.35 -23.36 11.30
C ASP A 136 -5.84 -24.77 11.64
N SER A 137 -5.11 -25.77 11.17
CA SER A 137 -5.46 -27.18 11.29
C SER A 137 -5.73 -27.51 12.75
N CYS A 138 -6.99 -27.73 13.10
CA CYS A 138 -7.38 -28.38 14.34
C CYS A 138 -6.86 -29.82 14.31
N ASN A 139 -5.93 -30.13 15.21
CA ASN A 139 -5.54 -31.43 15.75
C ASN A 139 -5.73 -32.69 14.89
N ASN A 140 -4.61 -33.36 14.59
CA ASN A 140 -4.54 -34.80 14.75
C ASN A 140 -3.84 -35.09 16.08
N ASP A 141 -4.64 -35.36 17.11
CA ASP A 141 -4.19 -35.99 18.34
C ASP A 141 -3.63 -37.38 18.04
N ASN A 142 -2.39 -37.65 18.45
CA ASN A 142 -1.97 -38.97 18.90
C ASN A 142 -0.67 -38.90 19.73
N ASN A 143 -0.81 -39.28 21.00
CA ASN A 143 0.17 -39.80 21.97
C ASN A 143 0.84 -38.87 23.01
N LYS A 144 0.38 -39.09 24.27
CA LYS A 144 1.08 -39.23 25.56
C LYS A 144 1.98 -38.06 26.00
N LYS A 145 1.79 -37.49 27.19
CA LYS A 145 1.87 -38.16 28.50
C LYS A 145 1.32 -37.23 29.59
N SER A 146 0.80 -37.82 30.66
CA SER A 146 0.47 -37.18 31.93
C SER A 146 1.65 -36.41 32.51
N ASP A 147 1.38 -35.35 33.27
CA ASP A 147 1.60 -35.36 34.71
C ASP A 147 0.98 -34.13 35.39
N ASN A 148 0.56 -34.37 36.63
CA ASN A 148 -0.25 -33.51 37.50
C ASN A 148 0.47 -32.22 37.92
N ASN A 149 -0.27 -31.15 38.16
CA ASN A 149 -0.41 -30.59 39.53
C ASN A 149 -1.46 -29.46 39.60
N ILE A 150 -2.27 -29.58 40.65
CA ILE A 150 -3.30 -28.66 41.15
C ILE A 150 -2.60 -27.51 41.87
N ASP A 151 -3.10 -26.27 41.74
CA ASP A 151 -3.45 -25.50 42.95
C ASP A 151 -4.54 -24.45 42.69
N GLU A 152 -5.43 -24.35 43.67
CA GLU A 152 -6.61 -23.50 43.75
C GLU A 152 -6.28 -22.09 44.27
N SER A 153 -7.30 -21.23 44.16
CA SER A 153 -7.51 -19.97 44.89
C SER A 153 -6.98 -18.69 44.22
N GLN A 154 -7.90 -17.86 43.71
CA GLN A 154 -8.58 -16.85 44.53
C GLN A 154 -9.71 -16.15 43.74
N ILE A 155 -10.79 -15.86 44.46
CA ILE A 155 -12.06 -15.31 43.99
C ILE A 155 -12.06 -13.78 44.23
N LYS A 156 -12.79 -13.05 43.35
CA LYS A 156 -13.64 -11.86 43.59
C LYS A 156 -13.20 -10.57 42.88
N ASN A 157 -13.93 -10.13 41.84
CA ASN A 157 -15.09 -9.23 41.97
C ASN A 157 -15.57 -8.66 40.62
N ALA A 158 -16.90 -8.49 40.55
CA ALA A 158 -17.63 -7.42 39.87
C ALA A 158 -17.52 -7.26 38.34
N GLY A 159 -18.49 -7.89 37.66
CA GLY A 159 -19.47 -7.18 36.83
C GLY A 159 -18.98 -6.27 35.72
N GLU A 160 -18.78 -6.84 34.53
CA GLU A 160 -19.10 -6.13 33.28
C GLU A 160 -19.53 -7.16 32.23
N VAL A 161 -20.78 -7.06 31.79
CA VAL A 161 -21.36 -7.93 30.76
C VAL A 161 -20.74 -7.53 29.42
N ILE A 162 -19.66 -8.19 29.03
CA ILE A 162 -19.14 -8.10 27.67
C ILE A 162 -20.04 -8.97 26.80
N VAL A 163 -20.99 -8.34 26.12
CA VAL A 163 -21.76 -8.95 25.03
C VAL A 163 -20.75 -9.37 23.97
N ALA A 164 -20.48 -10.68 23.91
CA ALA A 164 -19.68 -11.28 22.84
C ALA A 164 -20.33 -10.92 21.49
N PRO A 165 -19.58 -10.44 20.49
CA PRO A 165 -20.13 -10.30 19.15
C PRO A 165 -20.49 -11.72 18.66
N ALA A 166 -21.74 -11.88 18.23
CA ALA A 166 -22.27 -13.14 17.71
C ALA A 166 -21.32 -13.74 16.64
N PRO A 167 -21.15 -15.07 16.59
CA PRO A 167 -20.31 -15.69 15.59
C PRO A 167 -20.83 -15.33 14.20
N ALA A 168 -19.97 -14.73 13.38
CA ALA A 168 -20.27 -14.38 12.00
C ALA A 168 -20.90 -15.60 11.29
N ALA A 169 -22.05 -15.37 10.67
CA ALA A 169 -22.79 -16.39 9.94
C ALA A 169 -21.83 -17.19 9.04
N LYS A 170 -21.89 -18.52 9.11
CA LYS A 170 -21.20 -19.41 8.18
C LYS A 170 -21.85 -19.22 6.80
N VAL A 171 -21.35 -18.23 6.05
CA VAL A 171 -21.75 -18.01 4.67
C VAL A 171 -21.07 -19.10 3.84
N LEU A 172 -21.89 -20.00 3.31
CA LEU A 172 -21.47 -20.99 2.32
C LEU A 172 -21.04 -20.26 1.05
N VAL A 173 -19.78 -20.42 0.67
CA VAL A 173 -19.22 -19.83 -0.56
C VAL A 173 -18.86 -20.96 -1.49
N CYS A 174 -19.56 -21.06 -2.63
CA CYS A 174 -19.21 -21.96 -3.71
C CYS A 174 -17.98 -21.42 -4.46
N LYS A 175 -16.98 -22.28 -4.63
CA LYS A 175 -15.85 -22.02 -5.49
C LYS A 175 -16.15 -22.59 -6.88
N LEU A 176 -16.18 -21.72 -7.87
CA LEU A 176 -16.31 -22.12 -9.27
C LEU A 176 -14.96 -22.63 -9.77
N THR A 177 -15.01 -23.67 -10.59
CA THR A 177 -13.89 -24.18 -11.37
C THR A 177 -13.61 -23.25 -12.54
N MET A 178 -12.40 -23.33 -13.11
CA MET A 178 -12.02 -22.57 -14.31
C MET A 178 -12.98 -22.79 -15.50
N SER A 179 -13.65 -23.94 -15.55
CA SER A 179 -14.66 -24.25 -16.56
C SER A 179 -15.95 -23.47 -16.30
N GLU A 180 -16.42 -23.44 -15.05
CA GLU A 180 -17.62 -22.72 -14.63
C GLU A 180 -17.43 -21.19 -14.74
N GLU A 181 -16.24 -20.67 -14.43
CA GLU A 181 -15.92 -19.26 -14.66
C GLU A 181 -16.00 -18.88 -16.14
N ARG A 182 -15.53 -19.76 -17.04
CA ARG A 182 -15.60 -19.52 -18.49
C ARG A 182 -17.03 -19.59 -19.01
N GLU A 183 -17.86 -20.48 -18.49
CA GLU A 183 -19.29 -20.52 -18.87
C GLU A 183 -20.01 -19.25 -18.42
N ILE A 184 -19.82 -18.84 -17.16
CA ILE A 184 -20.42 -17.61 -16.63
C ILE A 184 -19.97 -16.38 -17.42
N MET A 185 -18.69 -16.31 -17.80
CA MET A 185 -18.18 -15.24 -18.65
C MET A 185 -18.76 -15.26 -20.06
N LYS A 186 -19.03 -16.45 -20.63
CA LYS A 186 -19.72 -16.57 -21.92
C LYS A 186 -21.19 -16.17 -21.85
N ASP A 187 -21.86 -16.47 -20.76
CA ASP A 187 -23.30 -16.19 -20.60
C ASP A 187 -23.58 -14.74 -20.21
N LEU A 188 -22.80 -14.17 -19.28
CA LEU A 188 -22.97 -12.77 -18.84
C LEU A 188 -22.41 -11.75 -19.83
N PHE A 189 -21.43 -12.16 -20.63
CA PHE A 189 -20.71 -11.28 -21.55
C PHE A 189 -20.51 -11.93 -22.91
N SER A 190 -21.59 -12.46 -23.48
CA SER A 190 -21.60 -13.14 -24.78
C SER A 190 -20.99 -12.32 -25.92
N GLU A 191 -21.09 -10.99 -25.84
CA GLU A 191 -20.51 -10.05 -26.81
C GLU A 191 -18.97 -9.88 -26.68
N LEU A 192 -18.38 -10.18 -25.53
CA LEU A 192 -16.93 -10.10 -25.29
C LEU A 192 -16.17 -11.37 -25.70
N VAL A 193 -16.88 -12.47 -26.00
CA VAL A 193 -16.29 -13.76 -26.36
C VAL A 193 -15.57 -13.72 -27.72
N TYR A 194 -15.90 -12.77 -28.59
CA TYR A 194 -15.30 -12.64 -29.92
C TYR A 194 -14.00 -11.83 -29.97
N TYR A 195 -13.51 -11.33 -28.83
CA TYR A 195 -12.31 -10.48 -28.75
C TYR A 195 -11.15 -11.06 -27.90
N ILE A 196 -11.19 -12.35 -27.59
CA ILE A 196 -10.06 -13.12 -27.02
C ILE A 196 -9.47 -14.02 -28.10
#